data_AF-A0AAD2FKC0-F1
#
_entry.id   AF-A0AAD2FKC0-F1
#
_cell.length_a   1.000
_cell.length_b   1.000
_cell.length_c   1.000
_cell.angle_alpha   90.00
_cell.angle_beta   90.00
_cell.angle_gamma   90.00
#
_symmetry.space_group_name_H-M   'P 1'
#
loop_
_entity.id
_entity.type
_entity.pdbx_description
1 polymer ?
#
loop_
_entity_poly.entity_id
_entity_poly.type
_entity_poly.pdbx_seq_one_letter_code
_entity_poly.pdbx_strand_id
1 'polypeptide(L)'
;MASFQERFKAALGPRGYESSMRRSVQSVILYEARRCISKQLPSLRPFQRRIAFWDQAVALIKQSNLLPHHREEIMWRTGTSRALMDPETAWKRMKIIEKELEKLINEKVKPCYKEGITHDELCKAFIQRVFQNQTGQAGKQCPDNWEHAHNNVIMTFRMYYDGLHLDPTLPEPAPVVEINVPHEKPAPIDAAAVMRSPASVRYSATNPAAASAPTVATRPPQVVAAAAAAAVVAPPSAYVASLEESPEDRLQVLREVKEYMEVLEKFEGVIHDDFLAKRKRELFEALPSIPPSSAARTRKRQRLA
;
A
#
# COMPACT_ATOMS: atom_id res chain seq x y z
N MET A 1 -0.27 -23.69 23.28
CA MET A 1 -0.74 -22.56 22.45
C MET A 1 -0.04 -22.61 21.11
N ALA A 2 -0.73 -22.34 20.01
CA ALA A 2 -0.13 -22.38 18.68
C ALA A 2 0.89 -21.23 18.51
N SER A 3 2.07 -21.55 17.99
CA SER A 3 3.11 -20.58 17.65
C SER A 3 2.64 -19.60 16.56
N PHE A 4 3.37 -18.48 16.38
CA PHE A 4 3.10 -17.56 15.28
C PHE A 4 3.09 -18.27 13.92
N GLN A 5 4.04 -19.16 13.65
CA GLN A 5 4.12 -19.87 12.37
C GLN A 5 2.92 -20.81 12.15
N GLU A 6 2.43 -21.47 13.20
CA GLU A 6 1.25 -22.34 13.11
C GLU A 6 -0.03 -21.54 12.84
N ARG A 7 -0.23 -20.43 13.57
CA ARG A 7 -1.38 -19.54 13.34
C ARG A 7 -1.31 -18.89 11.96
N PHE A 8 -0.12 -18.47 11.53
CA PHE A 8 0.09 -17.88 10.21
C PHE A 8 -0.15 -18.91 9.11
N LYS A 9 0.31 -20.16 9.26
CA LYS A 9 0.00 -21.27 8.34
C LYS A 9 -1.50 -21.55 8.28
N ALA A 10 -2.18 -21.57 9.43
CA ALA A 10 -3.62 -21.77 9.48
C ALA A 10 -4.38 -20.65 8.75
N ALA A 11 -3.95 -19.40 8.93
CA ALA A 11 -4.55 -18.24 8.26
C ALA A 11 -4.31 -18.19 6.75
N LEU A 12 -3.20 -18.76 6.25
CA LEU A 12 -2.97 -18.95 4.82
C LEU A 12 -3.87 -20.04 4.21
N GLY A 13 -4.39 -20.94 5.04
CA GLY A 13 -5.22 -22.04 4.60
C GLY A 13 -4.45 -23.14 3.85
N PRO A 14 -5.16 -24.18 3.38
CA PRO A 14 -4.54 -25.37 2.79
C PRO A 14 -3.85 -25.10 1.44
N ARG A 15 -4.29 -24.08 0.71
CA ARG A 15 -3.70 -23.67 -0.58
C ARG A 15 -2.38 -22.91 -0.40
N GLY A 16 -2.10 -22.46 0.84
CA GLY A 16 -0.91 -21.68 1.14
C GLY A 16 -1.01 -20.25 0.60
N TYR A 17 0.14 -19.68 0.27
CA TYR A 17 0.23 -18.31 -0.19
C TYR A 17 -0.20 -18.14 -1.65
N GLU A 18 -1.07 -17.16 -1.90
CA GLU A 18 -1.41 -16.68 -3.24
C GLU A 18 -0.96 -15.21 -3.40
N SER A 19 -0.57 -14.79 -4.61
CA SER A 19 -0.09 -13.42 -4.85
C SER A 19 -1.13 -12.33 -4.52
N SER A 20 -2.43 -12.65 -4.61
CA SER A 20 -3.54 -11.78 -4.16
C SER A 20 -3.45 -11.46 -2.67
N MET A 21 -2.87 -12.36 -1.87
CA MET A 21 -2.71 -12.23 -0.42
C MET A 21 -1.50 -11.40 -0.01
N ARG A 22 -0.66 -10.92 -0.95
CA ARG A 22 0.57 -10.18 -0.63
C ARG A 22 0.34 -9.07 0.38
N ARG A 23 -0.71 -8.26 0.20
CA ARG A 23 -1.01 -7.14 1.10
C ARG A 23 -1.50 -7.62 2.46
N SER A 24 -2.34 -8.65 2.52
CA SER A 24 -2.79 -9.26 3.78
C SER A 24 -1.63 -9.86 4.59
N VAL A 25 -0.75 -10.60 3.93
CA VAL A 25 0.47 -11.15 4.53
C VAL A 25 1.39 -10.05 5.03
N GLN A 26 1.61 -9.00 4.23
CA GLN A 26 2.38 -7.85 4.65
C GLN A 26 1.77 -7.20 5.92
N SER A 27 0.45 -7.06 6.00
CA SER A 27 -0.21 -6.54 7.20
C SER A 27 0.03 -7.40 8.44
N VAL A 28 -0.07 -8.73 8.31
CA VAL A 28 0.17 -9.66 9.42
C VAL A 28 1.62 -9.60 9.90
N ILE A 29 2.59 -9.64 8.98
CA ILE A 29 4.01 -9.56 9.33
C ILE A 29 4.34 -8.25 10.03
N LEU A 30 3.87 -7.12 9.50
CA LEU A 30 4.11 -5.81 10.10
C LEU A 30 3.44 -5.70 11.48
N TYR A 31 2.25 -6.25 11.64
CA TYR A 31 1.56 -6.27 12.93
C TYR A 31 2.28 -7.14 13.96
N GLU A 32 2.73 -8.35 13.58
CA GLU A 32 3.49 -9.22 14.47
C GLU A 32 4.84 -8.60 14.86
N ALA A 33 5.57 -8.02 13.90
CA ALA A 33 6.84 -7.33 14.16
C ALA A 33 6.66 -6.22 15.20
N ARG A 34 5.55 -5.47 15.13
CA ARG A 34 5.20 -4.43 16.09
C ARG A 34 4.97 -4.99 17.50
N ARG A 35 4.33 -6.16 17.61
CA ARG A 35 4.11 -6.87 18.88
C ARG A 35 5.44 -7.33 19.48
N CYS A 36 6.32 -7.94 18.67
CA CYS A 36 7.62 -8.47 19.11
C CYS A 36 8.47 -7.40 19.82
N ILE A 37 8.65 -6.23 19.19
CA ILE A 37 9.54 -5.18 19.69
C ILE A 37 8.84 -4.19 20.64
N SER A 38 7.55 -4.39 20.93
CA SER A 38 6.72 -3.40 21.63
C SER A 38 7.30 -2.95 22.96
N LYS A 39 7.85 -3.89 23.73
CA LYS A 39 8.51 -3.66 25.02
C LYS A 39 9.82 -2.88 24.90
N GLN A 40 10.52 -2.98 23.76
CA GLN A 40 11.82 -2.34 23.53
C GLN A 40 11.68 -0.90 23.01
N LEU A 41 10.59 -0.60 22.29
CA LEU A 41 10.41 0.71 21.65
C LEU A 41 10.60 1.94 22.56
N PRO A 42 10.13 1.96 23.82
CA PRO A 42 10.32 3.13 24.69
C PRO A 42 11.80 3.46 24.91
N SER A 43 12.68 2.45 24.95
CA SER A 43 14.13 2.62 25.14
C SER A 43 14.88 3.12 23.91
N LEU A 44 14.27 3.01 22.71
CA LEU A 44 14.90 3.36 21.45
C LEU A 44 14.60 4.80 21.03
N ARG A 45 15.56 5.45 20.37
CA ARG A 45 15.36 6.75 19.72
C ARG A 45 14.40 6.62 18.53
N PRO A 46 13.70 7.69 18.10
CA PRO A 46 12.69 7.60 17.03
C PRO A 46 13.18 6.93 15.73
N PHE A 47 14.40 7.22 15.27
CA PHE A 47 14.94 6.58 14.06
C PHE A 47 15.27 5.10 14.28
N GLN A 48 15.79 4.74 15.47
CA GLN A 48 16.10 3.36 15.84
C GLN A 48 14.83 2.53 15.92
N ARG A 49 13.70 3.08 16.39
CA ARG A 49 12.40 2.39 16.42
C ARG A 49 11.98 1.90 15.04
N ARG A 50 12.19 2.72 14.01
CA ARG A 50 11.80 2.41 12.62
C ARG A 50 12.70 1.32 12.04
N ILE A 51 14.00 1.41 12.27
CA ILE A 51 14.98 0.40 11.84
C ILE A 51 14.70 -0.93 12.54
N ALA A 52 14.60 -0.92 13.88
CA ALA A 52 14.30 -2.11 14.68
C ALA A 52 13.02 -2.82 14.26
N PHE A 53 11.98 -2.03 13.98
CA PHE A 53 10.72 -2.54 13.46
C PHE A 53 10.86 -3.22 12.11
N TRP A 54 11.55 -2.57 11.18
CA TRP A 54 11.74 -3.10 9.86
C TRP A 54 12.61 -4.36 9.86
N ASP A 55 13.70 -4.37 10.64
CA ASP A 55 14.58 -5.53 10.79
C ASP A 55 13.83 -6.74 11.36
N GLN A 56 13.00 -6.53 12.39
CA GLN A 56 12.16 -7.60 12.94
C GLN A 56 11.16 -8.12 11.90
N ALA A 57 10.54 -7.25 11.09
CA ALA A 57 9.63 -7.68 10.03
C ALA A 57 10.35 -8.53 8.96
N VAL A 58 11.55 -8.12 8.55
CA VAL A 58 12.40 -8.90 7.63
C VAL A 58 12.79 -10.25 8.25
N ALA A 59 13.12 -10.27 9.54
CA ALA A 59 13.50 -11.47 10.24
C ALA A 59 12.34 -12.48 10.33
N LEU A 60 11.13 -12.03 10.63
CA LEU A 60 9.93 -12.89 10.64
C LEU A 60 9.68 -13.56 9.28
N ILE A 61 9.88 -12.83 8.18
CA ILE A 61 9.75 -13.36 6.82
C ILE A 61 10.83 -14.41 6.53
N LYS A 62 12.09 -14.11 6.88
CA LYS A 62 13.22 -15.03 6.66
C LYS A 62 13.07 -16.32 7.45
N GLN A 63 12.57 -16.24 8.68
CA GLN A 63 12.29 -17.39 9.54
C GLN A 63 11.08 -18.20 9.08
N SER A 64 10.16 -17.59 8.31
CA SER A 64 9.00 -18.29 7.79
C SER A 64 9.38 -19.18 6.60
N ASN A 65 9.17 -20.49 6.77
CA ASN A 65 9.27 -21.47 5.68
C ASN A 65 8.00 -21.51 4.82
N LEU A 66 6.99 -20.69 5.14
CA LEU A 66 5.68 -20.68 4.46
C LEU A 66 5.70 -19.88 3.15
N LEU A 67 6.76 -19.11 2.90
CA LEU A 67 6.86 -18.17 1.78
C LEU A 67 8.14 -18.34 0.94
N PRO A 68 8.59 -19.56 0.59
CA PRO A 68 9.94 -19.81 0.10
C PRO A 68 10.32 -18.98 -1.14
N HIS A 69 9.38 -18.76 -2.07
CA HIS A 69 9.62 -18.01 -3.31
C HIS A 69 9.11 -16.56 -3.28
N HIS A 70 8.44 -16.14 -2.21
CA HIS A 70 7.72 -14.86 -2.14
C HIS A 70 8.22 -13.94 -1.02
N ARG A 71 9.30 -14.31 -0.32
CA ARG A 71 9.85 -13.54 0.82
C ARG A 71 10.09 -12.07 0.48
N GLU A 72 10.76 -11.82 -0.64
CA GLU A 72 11.08 -10.46 -1.07
C GLU A 72 9.83 -9.70 -1.51
N GLU A 73 8.90 -10.41 -2.16
CA GLU A 73 7.64 -9.84 -2.64
C GLU A 73 6.81 -9.23 -1.50
N ILE A 74 6.75 -9.89 -0.35
CA ILE A 74 6.04 -9.36 0.83
C ILE A 74 6.63 -8.04 1.30
N MET A 75 7.93 -7.80 1.09
CA MET A 75 8.61 -6.55 1.47
C MET A 75 8.60 -5.48 0.38
N TRP A 76 7.96 -5.71 -0.77
CA TRP A 76 7.83 -4.67 -1.77
C TRP A 76 6.93 -3.52 -1.31
N ARG A 77 7.32 -2.30 -1.67
CA ARG A 77 6.51 -1.11 -1.53
C ARG A 77 5.26 -1.26 -2.39
N THR A 78 5.38 -1.49 -3.69
CA THR A 78 4.24 -1.79 -4.56
C THR A 78 4.54 -3.00 -5.42
N GLY A 79 3.48 -3.71 -5.85
CA GLY A 79 3.65 -4.83 -6.78
C GLY A 79 4.26 -4.42 -8.12
N THR A 80 4.06 -3.15 -8.51
CA THR A 80 4.54 -2.60 -9.78
C THR A 80 6.01 -2.18 -9.71
N SER A 81 6.44 -1.46 -8.67
CA SER A 81 7.82 -0.99 -8.59
C SER A 81 8.79 -2.09 -8.18
N ARG A 82 8.29 -3.10 -7.44
CA ARG A 82 9.10 -4.14 -6.78
C ARG A 82 10.24 -3.58 -5.91
N ALA A 83 10.19 -2.28 -5.61
CA ALA A 83 11.16 -1.63 -4.77
C ALA A 83 10.94 -2.11 -3.33
N LEU A 84 12.01 -2.49 -2.64
CA LEU A 84 11.93 -2.85 -1.23
C LEU A 84 11.40 -1.66 -0.42
N MET A 85 10.54 -1.98 0.54
CA MET A 85 10.00 -1.02 1.48
C MET A 85 11.11 -0.61 2.45
N ASP A 86 11.31 0.70 2.62
CA ASP A 86 12.26 1.25 3.58
C ASP A 86 11.64 1.30 5.00
N PRO A 87 12.47 1.50 6.06
CA PRO A 87 12.00 1.55 7.44
C PRO A 87 10.93 2.63 7.72
N GLU A 88 11.00 3.79 7.06
CA GLU A 88 10.02 4.86 7.23
C GLU A 88 8.66 4.42 6.68
N THR A 89 8.66 3.89 5.45
CA THR A 89 7.45 3.41 4.79
C THR A 89 6.81 2.25 5.55
N ALA A 90 7.62 1.31 6.06
CA ALA A 90 7.13 0.20 6.87
C ALA A 90 6.43 0.70 8.14
N TRP A 91 7.05 1.65 8.85
CA TRP A 91 6.48 2.24 10.05
C TRP A 91 5.16 2.97 9.77
N LYS A 92 5.11 3.77 8.70
CA LYS A 92 3.88 4.45 8.26
C LYS A 92 2.78 3.46 7.92
N ARG A 93 3.09 2.37 7.21
CA ARG A 93 2.12 1.31 6.89
C ARG A 93 1.57 0.62 8.12
N MET A 94 2.44 0.29 9.07
CA MET A 94 2.01 -0.27 10.34
C MET A 94 0.96 0.65 10.98
N LYS A 95 1.21 1.97 11.03
CA LYS A 95 0.26 2.94 11.61
C LYS A 95 -1.06 3.01 10.86
N ILE A 96 -1.02 2.86 9.54
CA ILE A 96 -2.23 2.75 8.71
C ILE A 96 -2.99 1.46 9.05
N ILE A 97 -2.30 0.32 9.19
CA ILE A 97 -2.91 -0.96 9.55
C ILE A 97 -3.62 -0.88 10.91
N GLU A 98 -2.99 -0.28 11.94
CA GLU A 98 -3.63 -0.07 13.25
C GLU A 98 -4.95 0.72 13.11
N LYS A 99 -4.94 1.81 12.33
CA LYS A 99 -6.15 2.63 12.08
C LYS A 99 -7.19 1.90 11.24
N GLU A 100 -6.77 1.16 10.22
CA GLU A 100 -7.65 0.38 9.36
C GLU A 100 -8.32 -0.77 10.13
N LEU A 101 -7.61 -1.40 11.07
CA LEU A 101 -8.18 -2.41 11.96
C LEU A 101 -9.23 -1.81 12.90
N GLU A 102 -8.90 -0.68 13.55
CA GLU A 102 -9.86 0.01 14.41
C GLU A 102 -11.13 0.42 13.64
N LYS A 103 -10.95 0.99 12.45
CA LYS A 103 -12.05 1.35 11.55
C LYS A 103 -12.86 0.13 11.12
N LEU A 104 -12.19 -0.95 10.71
CA LEU A 104 -12.81 -2.21 10.32
C LEU A 104 -13.70 -2.74 11.45
N ILE A 105 -13.18 -2.79 12.67
CA ILE A 105 -13.87 -3.33 13.83
C ILE A 105 -15.09 -2.46 14.18
N ASN A 106 -14.86 -1.16 14.36
CA ASN A 106 -15.89 -0.25 14.87
C ASN A 106 -17.00 0.02 13.85
N GLU A 107 -16.66 0.20 12.58
CA GLU A 107 -17.62 0.61 11.55
C GLU A 107 -18.24 -0.57 10.80
N LYS A 108 -17.49 -1.65 10.59
CA LYS A 108 -17.90 -2.71 9.65
C LYS A 108 -18.16 -4.06 10.30
N VAL A 109 -17.34 -4.49 11.26
CA VAL A 109 -17.51 -5.80 11.93
C VAL A 109 -18.55 -5.71 13.04
N LYS A 110 -18.55 -4.64 13.84
CA LYS A 110 -19.50 -4.43 14.94
C LYS A 110 -20.98 -4.58 14.52
N PRO A 111 -21.44 -4.08 13.35
CA PRO A 111 -22.81 -4.33 12.86
C PRO A 111 -23.12 -5.78 12.46
N CYS A 112 -22.10 -6.64 12.35
CA CYS A 112 -22.24 -8.06 12.02
C CYS A 112 -22.14 -8.95 13.28
N TYR A 113 -21.71 -8.38 14.41
CA TYR A 113 -21.55 -9.10 15.67
C TYR A 113 -22.89 -9.45 16.31
N LYS A 114 -23.00 -10.68 16.80
CA LYS A 114 -24.13 -11.20 17.55
C LYS A 114 -23.60 -12.04 18.70
N GLU A 115 -24.27 -12.04 19.83
CA GLU A 115 -23.89 -12.88 20.95
C GLU A 115 -24.02 -14.36 20.59
N GLY A 116 -23.05 -15.18 21.03
CA GLY A 116 -23.04 -16.62 20.80
C GLY A 116 -22.48 -17.09 19.44
N ILE A 117 -22.08 -16.19 18.54
CA ILE A 117 -21.38 -16.58 17.30
C ILE A 117 -19.88 -16.73 17.55
N THR A 118 -19.26 -17.67 16.84
CA THR A 118 -17.79 -17.82 16.85
C THR A 118 -17.13 -16.71 16.02
N HIS A 119 -15.84 -16.43 16.30
CA HIS A 119 -15.06 -15.46 15.53
C HIS A 119 -14.98 -15.80 14.03
N ASP A 120 -14.90 -17.08 13.69
CA ASP A 120 -14.88 -17.54 12.30
C ASP A 120 -16.21 -17.28 11.60
N GLU A 121 -17.34 -17.52 12.28
CA GLU A 121 -18.67 -17.19 11.77
C GLU A 121 -18.85 -15.69 11.59
N LEU A 122 -18.38 -14.88 12.54
CA LEU A 122 -18.35 -13.42 12.43
C LEU A 122 -17.57 -12.97 11.19
N CYS A 123 -16.35 -13.50 11.00
CA CYS A 123 -15.52 -13.18 9.85
C CYS A 123 -16.19 -13.58 8.52
N LYS A 124 -16.80 -14.77 8.46
CA LYS A 124 -17.54 -15.25 7.27
C LYS A 124 -18.74 -14.36 6.96
N ALA A 125 -19.58 -14.06 7.96
CA ALA A 125 -20.74 -13.20 7.81
C ALA A 125 -20.34 -11.78 7.37
N PHE A 126 -19.29 -11.24 7.98
CA PHE A 126 -18.72 -9.94 7.62
C PHE A 126 -18.25 -9.90 6.16
N ILE A 127 -17.42 -10.86 5.73
CA ILE A 127 -16.88 -10.89 4.35
C ILE A 127 -18.01 -11.05 3.34
N GLN A 128 -18.97 -11.94 3.63
CA GLN A 128 -20.13 -12.14 2.77
C GLN A 128 -20.95 -10.86 2.58
N ARG A 129 -21.16 -10.09 3.66
CA ARG A 129 -21.84 -8.79 3.61
C ARG A 129 -21.05 -7.77 2.78
N VAL A 130 -19.73 -7.68 2.96
CA VAL A 130 -18.89 -6.76 2.19
C VAL A 130 -18.89 -7.12 0.71
N PHE A 131 -18.80 -8.41 0.37
CA PHE A 131 -18.90 -8.90 -1.00
C PHE A 131 -20.21 -8.52 -1.66
N GLN A 132 -21.35 -8.79 -1.01
CA GLN A 132 -22.68 -8.45 -1.54
C GLN A 132 -22.85 -6.95 -1.74
N ASN A 133 -22.38 -6.13 -0.79
CA ASN A 133 -22.46 -4.68 -0.87
C ASN A 133 -21.61 -4.09 -2.00
N GLN A 134 -20.41 -4.64 -2.25
CA GLN A 134 -19.50 -4.11 -3.29
C GLN A 134 -19.85 -4.59 -4.70
N THR A 135 -20.39 -5.81 -4.83
CA THR A 135 -20.67 -6.41 -6.13
C THR A 135 -22.14 -6.32 -6.56
N GLY A 136 -23.05 -5.99 -5.64
CA GLY A 136 -24.50 -6.04 -5.86
C GLY A 136 -25.05 -7.46 -5.99
N GLN A 137 -24.24 -8.49 -5.79
CA GLN A 137 -24.62 -9.89 -5.99
C GLN A 137 -25.22 -10.52 -4.72
N ALA A 138 -26.41 -10.05 -4.34
CA ALA A 138 -27.13 -10.61 -3.19
C ALA A 138 -27.34 -12.13 -3.32
N GLY A 139 -27.14 -12.86 -2.23
CA GLY A 139 -27.35 -14.31 -2.16
C GLY A 139 -26.27 -15.18 -2.80
N LYS A 140 -25.35 -14.63 -3.59
CA LYS A 140 -24.21 -15.39 -4.11
C LYS A 140 -23.14 -15.58 -3.04
N GLN A 141 -22.56 -16.78 -3.00
CA GLN A 141 -21.43 -17.08 -2.13
C GLN A 141 -20.21 -16.24 -2.53
N CYS A 142 -19.55 -15.63 -1.55
CA CYS A 142 -18.28 -14.94 -1.77
C CYS A 142 -17.24 -15.93 -2.35
N PRO A 143 -16.56 -15.60 -3.46
CA PRO A 143 -15.47 -16.42 -3.97
C PRO A 143 -14.36 -16.58 -2.93
N ASP A 144 -13.69 -17.73 -2.95
CA ASP A 144 -12.53 -17.99 -2.11
C ASP A 144 -11.45 -16.92 -2.33
N ASN A 145 -10.81 -16.50 -1.24
CA ASN A 145 -9.72 -15.51 -1.21
C ASN A 145 -10.08 -14.11 -1.74
N TRP A 146 -11.34 -13.84 -2.06
CA TRP A 146 -11.79 -12.52 -2.50
C TRP A 146 -11.47 -11.44 -1.46
N GLU A 147 -11.55 -11.79 -0.17
CA GLU A 147 -11.27 -10.86 0.92
C GLU A 147 -9.84 -10.31 0.88
N HIS A 148 -8.88 -11.08 0.38
CA HIS A 148 -7.48 -10.68 0.36
C HIS A 148 -7.18 -9.60 -0.68
N ALA A 149 -7.94 -9.57 -1.78
CA ALA A 149 -7.85 -8.53 -2.79
C ALA A 149 -8.54 -7.21 -2.37
N HIS A 150 -9.54 -7.28 -1.50
CA HIS A 150 -10.40 -6.13 -1.16
C HIS A 150 -10.24 -5.62 0.28
N ASN A 151 -9.61 -6.40 1.15
CA ASN A 151 -9.40 -6.06 2.55
C ASN A 151 -8.06 -6.64 3.05
N ASN A 152 -7.01 -5.83 2.95
CA ASN A 152 -5.66 -6.17 3.38
C ASN A 152 -5.50 -6.35 4.90
N VAL A 153 -6.44 -5.95 5.75
CA VAL A 153 -6.33 -6.10 7.21
C VAL A 153 -7.19 -7.24 7.77
N ILE A 154 -8.03 -7.88 6.95
CA ILE A 154 -8.93 -8.95 7.41
C ILE A 154 -8.19 -10.17 7.97
N MET A 155 -7.03 -10.51 7.39
CA MET A 155 -6.22 -11.62 7.86
C MET A 155 -5.60 -11.32 9.23
N THR A 156 -5.18 -10.07 9.46
CA THR A 156 -4.74 -9.61 10.78
C THR A 156 -5.90 -9.64 11.77
N PHE A 157 -7.09 -9.21 11.39
CA PHE A 157 -8.27 -9.32 12.25
C PHE A 157 -8.56 -10.78 12.64
N ARG A 158 -8.60 -11.70 11.66
CA ARG A 158 -8.78 -13.14 11.90
C ARG A 158 -7.75 -13.74 12.87
N MET A 159 -6.49 -13.34 12.75
CA MET A 159 -5.40 -13.96 13.53
C MET A 159 -5.26 -13.45 14.97
N TYR A 160 -5.71 -12.23 15.26
CA TYR A 160 -5.36 -11.53 16.50
C TYR A 160 -6.56 -11.17 17.37
N TYR A 161 -7.78 -11.25 16.84
CA TYR A 161 -8.99 -10.86 17.54
C TYR A 161 -9.85 -12.09 17.84
N ASP A 162 -10.64 -12.00 18.90
CA ASP A 162 -11.73 -12.90 19.21
C ASP A 162 -13.01 -12.05 19.37
N GLY A 163 -13.90 -12.14 18.39
CA GLY A 163 -15.05 -11.27 18.28
C GLY A 163 -14.62 -9.82 18.00
N LEU A 164 -14.94 -8.90 18.92
CA LEU A 164 -14.64 -7.47 18.79
C LEU A 164 -13.36 -7.03 19.52
N HIS A 165 -12.75 -7.92 20.28
CA HIS A 165 -11.62 -7.61 21.15
C HIS A 165 -10.37 -8.36 20.72
N LEU A 166 -9.21 -7.85 21.12
CA LEU A 166 -7.97 -8.58 20.94
C LEU A 166 -8.07 -9.89 21.75
N ASP A 167 -7.70 -11.01 21.13
CA ASP A 167 -7.80 -12.33 21.74
C ASP A 167 -7.02 -12.34 23.08
N PRO A 168 -7.67 -12.59 24.23
CA PRO A 168 -7.00 -12.62 25.52
C PRO A 168 -6.09 -13.85 25.68
N THR A 169 -6.30 -14.89 24.87
CA THR A 169 -5.51 -16.13 24.84
C THR A 169 -4.36 -16.09 23.84
N LEU A 170 -4.16 -14.93 23.19
CA LEU A 170 -3.13 -14.72 22.20
C LEU A 170 -1.75 -15.07 22.77
N PRO A 171 -0.97 -15.94 22.11
CA PRO A 171 0.35 -16.32 22.60
C PRO A 171 1.29 -15.11 22.62
N GLU A 172 2.37 -15.24 23.40
CA GLU A 172 3.47 -14.29 23.34
C GLU A 172 3.95 -14.10 21.90
N PRO A 173 4.34 -12.87 21.53
CA PRO A 173 4.84 -12.61 20.19
C PRO A 173 6.07 -13.46 19.91
N ALA A 174 6.34 -13.70 18.62
CA ALA A 174 7.58 -14.34 18.21
C ALA A 174 8.81 -13.67 18.86
N PRO A 175 9.87 -14.45 19.17
CA PRO A 175 11.04 -13.89 19.82
C PRO A 175 11.66 -12.78 18.97
N VAL A 176 12.11 -11.72 19.64
CA VAL A 176 12.83 -10.64 18.98
C VAL A 176 14.17 -11.19 18.51
N VAL A 177 14.46 -11.02 17.22
CA VAL A 177 15.77 -11.34 16.68
C VAL A 177 16.74 -10.25 17.08
N GLU A 178 18.01 -10.57 17.27
CA GLU A 178 19.03 -9.59 17.61
C GLU A 178 18.98 -8.39 16.64
N ILE A 179 18.57 -7.23 17.17
CA ILE A 179 18.35 -6.02 16.38
C ILE A 179 19.62 -5.17 16.45
N ASN A 180 20.32 -5.04 15.33
CA ASN A 180 21.49 -4.17 15.24
C ASN A 180 21.07 -2.76 14.79
N VAL A 181 20.67 -1.92 15.75
CA VAL A 181 20.36 -0.51 15.48
C VAL A 181 21.60 0.38 15.62
N PRO A 182 21.89 1.24 14.63
CA PRO A 182 22.95 2.23 14.76
C PRO A 182 22.73 3.17 15.97
N HIS A 183 23.80 3.47 16.71
CA HIS A 183 23.75 4.45 17.81
C HIS A 183 23.54 5.88 17.30
N GLU A 184 24.11 6.18 16.13
CA GLU A 184 24.01 7.46 15.47
C GLU A 184 23.03 7.39 14.30
N LYS A 185 22.33 8.50 14.05
CA LYS A 185 21.42 8.58 12.91
C LYS A 185 22.29 8.56 11.64
N PRO A 186 22.11 7.58 10.74
CA PRO A 186 22.88 7.57 9.50
C PRO A 186 22.62 8.87 8.73
N ALA A 187 23.69 9.41 8.12
CA ALA A 187 23.58 10.57 7.26
C ALA A 187 22.50 10.33 6.20
N PRO A 188 21.71 11.34 5.81
CA PRO A 188 20.77 11.20 4.70
C PRO A 188 21.56 10.71 3.50
N ILE A 189 21.27 9.50 3.04
CA ILE A 189 21.91 8.98 1.83
C ILE A 189 21.46 9.90 0.70
N ASP A 190 22.42 10.57 0.07
CA ASP A 190 22.16 11.51 -1.00
C ASP A 190 21.39 10.76 -2.10
N ALA A 191 20.13 11.15 -2.34
CA ALA A 191 19.21 10.39 -3.19
C ALA A 191 19.76 10.23 -4.63
N ALA A 192 20.64 11.15 -5.05
CA ALA A 192 21.36 11.12 -6.31
C ALA A 192 22.38 9.96 -6.41
N ALA A 193 22.93 9.48 -5.29
CA ALA A 193 23.91 8.39 -5.27
C ALA A 193 23.25 7.01 -5.40
N VAL A 194 22.03 6.83 -4.86
CA VAL A 194 21.33 5.54 -4.83
C VAL A 194 20.79 5.14 -6.21
N MET A 195 20.44 6.10 -7.06
CA MET A 195 19.97 5.80 -8.43
C MET A 195 21.06 5.21 -9.36
N ARG A 196 22.34 5.24 -8.95
CA ARG A 196 23.44 4.74 -9.80
C ARG A 196 23.78 3.26 -9.62
N SER A 197 23.20 2.56 -8.64
CA SER A 197 23.39 1.10 -8.52
C SER A 197 22.31 0.42 -7.68
N PRO A 198 21.37 -0.35 -8.27
CA PRO A 198 20.31 -1.03 -7.52
C PRO A 198 20.76 -2.31 -6.81
N ALA A 199 22.04 -2.67 -6.86
CA ALA A 199 22.56 -3.85 -6.20
C ALA A 199 23.27 -3.48 -4.89
N SER A 200 22.61 -3.77 -3.76
CA SER A 200 23.21 -3.81 -2.40
C SER A 200 23.44 -2.46 -1.71
N VAL A 201 22.35 -1.83 -1.22
CA VAL A 201 22.49 -0.97 -0.03
C VAL A 201 22.54 -1.89 1.19
N ARG A 202 23.70 -2.50 1.44
CA ARG A 202 24.03 -3.00 2.77
C ARG A 202 24.35 -1.77 3.62
N TYR A 203 23.68 -1.62 4.75
CA TYR A 203 24.11 -0.70 5.81
C TYR A 203 25.43 -1.23 6.38
N SER A 204 26.54 -0.97 5.68
CA SER A 204 27.87 -1.18 6.23
C SER A 204 28.08 -0.10 7.27
N ALA A 205 27.90 -0.46 8.55
CA ALA A 205 28.53 0.29 9.63
C ALA A 205 30.04 0.19 9.39
N THR A 206 30.65 1.25 8.87
CA THR A 206 32.09 1.32 8.68
C THR A 206 32.75 1.39 10.05
N ASN A 207 33.19 0.24 10.55
CA ASN A 207 34.33 0.16 11.45
C ASN A 207 35.59 0.40 10.60
N PRO A 208 36.44 1.39 10.91
CA PRO A 208 37.66 1.61 10.15
C PRO A 208 38.76 0.68 10.66
N ALA A 209 38.81 -0.56 10.18
CA ALA A 209 40.01 -1.38 10.19
C ALA A 209 39.88 -2.59 9.25
N ALA A 210 40.94 -2.81 8.46
CA ALA A 210 41.27 -4.02 7.69
C ALA A 210 40.87 -4.10 6.19
N ALA A 211 41.87 -3.78 5.37
CA ALA A 211 42.47 -4.64 4.34
C ALA A 211 41.70 -5.01 3.06
N SER A 212 42.02 -4.27 1.99
CA SER A 212 42.53 -4.69 0.68
C SER A 212 42.24 -6.11 0.15
N ALA A 213 41.50 -6.20 -0.96
CA ALA A 213 41.79 -7.07 -2.12
C ALA A 213 40.95 -6.65 -3.35
N PRO A 214 41.48 -6.74 -4.59
CA PRO A 214 40.76 -6.36 -5.80
C PRO A 214 40.01 -7.57 -6.40
N THR A 215 38.80 -7.37 -6.90
CA THR A 215 38.10 -8.40 -7.70
C THR A 215 37.58 -7.79 -9.00
N VAL A 216 37.96 -8.47 -10.09
CA VAL A 216 37.70 -8.18 -11.50
C VAL A 216 36.20 -8.22 -11.79
N ALA A 217 35.70 -7.18 -12.48
CA ALA A 217 34.31 -7.10 -12.91
C ALA A 217 34.17 -7.41 -14.40
N THR A 218 33.49 -8.52 -14.71
CA THR A 218 33.05 -8.90 -16.06
C THR A 218 31.64 -8.36 -16.29
N ARG A 219 31.44 -7.63 -17.39
CA ARG A 219 30.18 -6.96 -17.80
C ARG A 219 29.38 -7.86 -18.76
N PRO A 220 28.04 -7.91 -18.62
CA PRO A 220 27.17 -8.07 -19.78
C PRO A 220 26.10 -6.95 -19.90
N PRO A 221 25.45 -6.79 -21.06
CA PRO A 221 24.74 -5.57 -21.42
C PRO A 221 23.31 -5.53 -20.87
N GLN A 222 22.91 -4.36 -20.34
CA GLN A 222 21.52 -4.03 -20.07
C GLN A 222 20.89 -3.40 -21.32
N VAL A 223 19.80 -4.01 -21.78
CA VAL A 223 18.86 -3.40 -22.72
C VAL A 223 17.91 -2.53 -21.91
N VAL A 224 17.84 -1.25 -22.27
CA VAL A 224 17.19 -0.16 -21.52
C VAL A 224 15.68 -0.30 -21.45
N ALA A 225 15.17 -0.11 -20.24
CA ALA A 225 13.76 0.03 -19.89
C ALA A 225 13.26 1.46 -20.18
N ALA A 226 12.21 1.57 -21.01
CA ALA A 226 11.55 2.83 -21.34
C ALA A 226 10.25 3.10 -20.56
N ALA A 227 9.96 2.34 -19.49
CA ALA A 227 8.65 2.38 -18.82
C ALA A 227 8.62 3.12 -17.46
N ALA A 228 9.73 3.75 -17.04
CA ALA A 228 9.86 4.29 -15.69
C ALA A 228 9.40 5.75 -15.50
N ALA A 229 9.00 6.45 -16.57
CA ALA A 229 8.69 7.88 -16.48
C ALA A 229 7.19 8.20 -16.26
N ALA A 230 6.29 7.21 -16.26
CA ALA A 230 4.84 7.44 -16.26
C ALA A 230 4.17 7.58 -14.88
N ALA A 231 4.90 7.50 -13.75
CA ALA A 231 4.29 7.35 -12.42
C ALA A 231 4.22 8.61 -11.54
N VAL A 232 4.54 9.80 -12.07
CA VAL A 232 4.63 11.03 -11.22
C VAL A 232 3.37 11.89 -11.24
N VAL A 233 2.38 11.64 -12.11
CA VAL A 233 1.15 12.44 -12.09
C VAL A 233 -0.07 11.55 -12.29
N ALA A 234 -0.80 11.27 -11.20
CA ALA A 234 -2.10 10.60 -11.21
C ALA A 234 -3.20 11.61 -11.57
N PRO A 235 -4.22 11.25 -12.39
CA PRO A 235 -5.25 12.20 -12.83
C PRO A 235 -5.99 12.79 -11.63
N PRO A 236 -6.46 14.05 -11.72
CA PRO A 236 -7.51 14.48 -10.82
C PRO A 236 -8.68 13.49 -10.92
N SER A 237 -9.25 13.19 -9.75
CA SER A 237 -10.34 12.25 -9.51
C SER A 237 -11.34 12.21 -10.67
N ALA A 238 -11.66 11.01 -11.16
CA ALA A 238 -12.69 10.79 -12.18
C ALA A 238 -14.02 11.40 -11.69
N TYR A 239 -14.29 12.63 -12.11
CA TYR A 239 -15.50 13.36 -11.79
C TYR A 239 -16.58 12.89 -12.76
N VAL A 240 -17.57 12.18 -12.23
CA VAL A 240 -18.77 11.83 -12.97
C VAL A 240 -19.55 13.11 -13.16
N ALA A 241 -19.64 13.58 -14.40
CA ALA A 241 -20.43 14.73 -14.81
C ALA A 241 -21.89 14.54 -14.37
N SER A 242 -22.26 15.15 -13.24
CA SER A 242 -23.63 15.27 -12.79
C SER A 242 -24.03 16.74 -12.88
N LEU A 243 -25.19 16.95 -13.48
CA LEU A 243 -25.77 18.25 -13.84
C LEU A 243 -25.89 19.17 -12.62
N GLU A 244 -25.52 20.44 -12.82
CA GLU A 244 -25.42 21.56 -11.87
C GLU A 244 -24.10 21.71 -11.09
N GLU A 245 -23.00 21.83 -11.83
CA GLU A 245 -21.75 22.38 -11.26
C GLU A 245 -21.90 23.88 -10.99
N SER A 246 -21.56 24.30 -9.76
CA SER A 246 -21.41 25.72 -9.42
C SER A 246 -20.36 26.37 -10.33
N PRO A 247 -20.52 27.65 -10.74
CA PRO A 247 -19.50 28.38 -11.49
C PRO A 247 -18.14 28.40 -10.77
N GLU A 248 -18.13 28.29 -9.45
CA GLU A 248 -16.92 28.22 -8.63
C GLU A 248 -16.20 26.87 -8.78
N ASP A 249 -16.94 25.76 -8.76
CA ASP A 249 -16.39 24.41 -8.96
C ASP A 249 -15.80 24.27 -10.37
N ARG A 250 -16.47 24.84 -11.37
CA ARG A 250 -15.97 24.88 -12.75
C ARG A 250 -14.63 25.61 -12.85
N LEU A 251 -14.49 26.76 -12.19
CA LEU A 251 -13.25 27.53 -12.18
C LEU A 251 -12.11 26.78 -11.46
N GLN A 252 -12.45 26.04 -10.41
CA GLN A 252 -11.50 25.20 -9.69
C GLN A 252 -10.99 24.06 -10.58
N VAL A 253 -11.87 23.35 -11.28
CA VAL A 253 -11.49 22.29 -12.23
C VAL A 253 -10.61 22.84 -13.36
N LEU A 254 -10.95 24.00 -13.90
CA LEU A 254 -10.13 24.64 -14.94
C LEU A 254 -8.73 25.03 -14.44
N ARG A 255 -8.61 25.46 -13.18
CA ARG A 255 -7.31 25.75 -12.56
C ARG A 255 -6.48 24.48 -12.39
N GLU A 256 -7.08 23.41 -11.89
CA GLU A 256 -6.40 22.13 -11.71
C GLU A 256 -5.92 21.54 -13.04
N VAL A 257 -6.76 21.59 -14.09
CA VAL A 257 -6.37 21.12 -15.43
C VAL A 257 -5.22 21.97 -15.99
N LYS A 258 -5.22 23.29 -15.76
CA LYS A 258 -4.11 24.17 -16.16
C LYS A 258 -2.82 23.82 -15.45
N GLU A 259 -2.84 23.66 -14.12
CA GLU A 259 -1.67 23.27 -13.33
C GLU A 259 -1.12 21.91 -13.79
N TYR A 260 -2.00 20.97 -14.11
CA TYR A 260 -1.62 19.66 -14.60
C TYR A 260 -0.98 19.70 -16.00
N MET A 261 -1.47 20.58 -16.88
CA MET A 261 -0.88 20.83 -18.19
C MET A 261 0.53 21.41 -18.09
N GLU A 262 0.76 22.37 -17.19
CA GLU A 262 2.09 22.95 -16.93
C GLU A 262 3.07 21.89 -16.38
N VAL A 263 2.57 20.92 -15.62
CA VAL A 263 3.38 19.78 -15.17
C VAL A 263 3.73 18.87 -16.34
N LEU A 264 2.78 18.53 -17.21
CA LEU A 264 3.03 17.65 -18.37
C LEU A 264 4.02 18.27 -19.36
N GLU A 265 4.04 19.59 -19.52
CA GLU A 265 5.01 20.31 -20.35
C GLU A 265 6.45 20.15 -19.85
N LYS A 266 6.66 20.07 -18.52
CA LYS A 266 7.99 19.81 -17.93
C LYS A 266 8.52 18.40 -18.20
N PHE A 267 7.67 17.48 -18.69
CA PHE A 267 8.04 16.12 -19.04
C PHE A 267 8.22 15.91 -20.56
N GLU A 268 8.09 16.97 -21.37
CA GLU A 268 8.32 16.92 -22.81
C GLU A 268 9.80 16.59 -23.09
N GLY A 269 10.04 15.57 -23.92
CA GLY A 269 11.38 15.02 -24.18
C GLY A 269 11.92 14.06 -23.12
N VAL A 270 11.24 13.87 -21.98
CA VAL A 270 11.59 12.88 -20.94
C VAL A 270 10.72 11.63 -21.04
N ILE A 271 9.47 11.78 -21.47
CA ILE A 271 8.50 10.71 -21.66
C ILE A 271 8.16 10.59 -23.16
N HIS A 272 7.81 9.38 -23.61
CA HIS A 272 7.39 9.13 -24.99
C HIS A 272 6.18 10.00 -25.41
N ASP A 273 6.25 10.60 -26.59
CA ASP A 273 5.28 11.60 -27.07
C ASP A 273 3.84 11.05 -27.14
N ASP A 274 3.68 9.79 -27.57
CA ASP A 274 2.36 9.14 -27.60
C ASP A 274 1.66 9.09 -26.23
N PHE A 275 2.44 8.94 -25.15
CA PHE A 275 1.90 8.92 -23.80
C PHE A 275 1.46 10.32 -23.36
N LEU A 276 2.27 11.35 -23.67
CA LEU A 276 1.90 12.75 -23.42
C LEU A 276 0.66 13.14 -24.23
N ALA A 277 0.58 12.74 -25.50
CA ALA A 277 -0.56 13.01 -26.37
C ALA A 277 -1.84 12.34 -25.85
N LYS A 278 -1.77 11.06 -25.44
CA LYS A 278 -2.88 10.36 -24.81
C LYS A 278 -3.34 11.07 -23.54
N ARG A 279 -2.40 11.52 -22.72
CA ARG A 279 -2.70 12.14 -21.43
C ARG A 279 -3.30 13.54 -21.56
N LYS A 280 -2.78 14.34 -22.49
CA LYS A 280 -3.36 15.64 -22.86
C LYS A 280 -4.81 15.42 -23.34
N ARG A 281 -5.07 14.41 -24.19
CA ARG A 281 -6.43 14.08 -24.66
C ARG A 281 -7.41 13.74 -23.53
N GLU A 282 -7.00 12.88 -22.58
CA GLU A 282 -7.82 12.51 -21.42
C GLU A 282 -8.18 13.73 -20.55
N LEU A 283 -7.26 14.69 -20.39
CA LEU A 283 -7.53 15.94 -19.66
C LEU A 283 -8.53 16.84 -20.39
N PHE A 284 -8.46 16.92 -21.72
CA PHE A 284 -9.44 17.67 -22.51
C PHE A 284 -10.83 17.03 -22.51
N GLU A 285 -10.91 15.70 -22.51
CA GLU A 285 -12.18 14.98 -22.40
C GLU A 285 -12.83 15.14 -21.01
N ALA A 286 -12.03 15.37 -19.97
CA ALA A 286 -12.48 15.61 -18.60
C ALA A 286 -12.92 17.06 -18.34
N LEU A 287 -12.79 17.97 -19.31
CA LEU A 287 -13.21 19.37 -19.13
C LEU A 287 -14.74 19.50 -19.03
N PRO A 288 -15.24 20.38 -18.15
CA PRO A 288 -16.67 20.62 -18.03
C PRO A 288 -17.24 21.22 -19.32
N SER A 289 -18.40 20.72 -19.75
CA SER A 289 -19.07 21.13 -20.98
C SER A 289 -19.22 22.66 -21.09
N ILE A 290 -19.05 23.22 -22.29
CA ILE A 290 -19.14 24.67 -22.53
C ILE A 290 -20.54 25.15 -22.12
N PRO A 291 -20.68 26.19 -21.28
CA PRO A 291 -21.98 26.65 -20.86
C PRO A 291 -22.73 27.20 -22.09
N PRO A 292 -24.05 27.00 -22.19
CA PRO A 292 -24.82 27.51 -23.32
C PRO A 292 -24.61 29.03 -23.41
N SER A 293 -24.06 29.48 -24.54
CA SER A 293 -23.78 30.89 -24.78
C SER A 293 -25.04 31.73 -24.55
N SER A 294 -24.92 32.80 -23.77
CA SER A 294 -25.98 33.78 -23.52
C SER A 294 -26.50 34.43 -24.82
N ALA A 295 -25.76 34.34 -25.94
CA ALA A 295 -26.20 34.80 -27.25
C ALA A 295 -27.37 34.00 -27.85
N ALA A 296 -27.64 32.78 -27.38
CA ALA A 296 -28.74 31.96 -27.90
C ALA A 296 -30.11 32.34 -27.31
N ARG A 297 -30.17 33.10 -26.20
CA ARG A 297 -31.44 33.54 -25.60
C ARG A 297 -32.06 34.75 -26.31
N THR A 298 -31.33 35.47 -27.14
CA THR A 298 -31.85 36.70 -27.78
C THR A 298 -32.65 36.45 -29.07
N ARG A 299 -32.53 35.28 -29.72
CA ARG A 299 -33.23 35.02 -30.99
C ARG A 299 -34.64 34.42 -30.88
N LYS A 300 -35.07 33.96 -29.70
CA LYS A 300 -36.42 33.40 -29.51
C LYS A 300 -37.48 34.41 -29.09
N ARG A 301 -37.09 35.67 -28.81
CA ARG A 301 -38.00 36.74 -28.38
C ARG A 301 -38.39 37.75 -29.47
N GLN A 302 -37.87 37.61 -30.70
CA GLN A 302 -38.21 38.46 -31.86
C GLN A 302 -39.04 37.74 -32.93
N ARG A 303 -39.61 36.56 -32.63
CA ARG A 303 -40.54 35.84 -33.54
C ARG A 303 -41.95 35.65 -32.95
N LEU A 304 -42.25 36.34 -31.86
CA LEU A 304 -43.57 36.39 -31.21
C LEU A 304 -44.01 37.84 -30.91
N ALA A 305 -43.53 38.78 -31.71
CA ALA A 305 -44.08 40.14 -31.80
C ALA A 305 -44.44 40.40 -33.26
#